data_AF-A0A1M3MKW8-F1
#
_entry.id   AF-A0A1M3MKW8-F1
#
_cell.length_a   1.000
_cell.length_b   1.000
_cell.length_c   1.000
_cell.angle_alpha   90.00
_cell.angle_beta   90.00
_cell.angle_gamma   90.00
#
_symmetry.space_group_name_H-M   'P 1'
#
loop_
_entity.id
_entity.type
_entity.pdbx_description
1 polymer ?
#
loop_
_entity_poly.entity_id
_entity_poly.type
_entity_poly.pdbx_seq_one_letter_code
_entity_poly.pdbx_strand_id
1 'polypeptide(L)' 'MALAIAPLIAMWKEYCRRHDERRRFIRTQRTIERLPCDLRKDMGWPDRYLEERRGGRKGE' A
#
# COMPACT_ATOMS: atom_id res chain seq x y z
N MET A 1 -30.10 13.68 16.79
CA MET A 1 -29.79 12.33 16.27
C MET A 1 -28.70 12.31 15.18
N ALA A 2 -27.90 13.38 14.97
CA ALA A 2 -26.83 13.39 13.95
C ALA A 2 -25.43 13.05 14.50
N LEU A 3 -25.25 13.06 15.82
CA LEU A 3 -23.94 12.94 16.48
C LEU A 3 -23.38 11.51 16.52
N ALA A 4 -24.21 10.47 16.31
CA ALA A 4 -23.79 9.07 16.39
C ALA A 4 -23.24 8.49 15.07
N ILE A 5 -23.42 9.18 13.93
CA ILE A 5 -23.06 8.65 12.60
C ILE A 5 -21.61 9.01 12.22
N ALA A 6 -21.10 10.15 12.70
CA ALA A 6 -19.75 10.61 12.45
C ALA A 6 -18.63 9.59 12.79
N PRO A 7 -18.64 8.94 13.97
CA PRO A 7 -17.60 7.94 14.29
C PRO A 7 -17.68 6.70 13.40
N LEU A 8 -18.88 6.29 12.96
CA LEU A 8 -19.05 5.16 12.06
C LEU A 8 -18.51 5.47 10.66
N ILE A 9 -18.76 6.67 10.15
CA ILE A 9 -18.19 7.14 8.87
C ILE A 9 -16.67 7.23 8.94
N ALA A 10 -16.12 7.73 10.05
CA ALA A 10 -14.67 7.82 10.25
C ALA A 10 -14.03 6.42 10.25
N MET A 11 -14.63 5.45 10.95
CA MET A 11 -14.16 4.07 10.97
C MET A 11 -14.23 3.42 9.58
N TRP A 12 -15.32 3.64 8.83
CA TRP A 12 -15.46 3.13 7.46
C TRP A 12 -14.40 3.73 6.52
N LYS A 13 -14.17 5.04 6.59
CA LYS A 13 -13.13 5.71 5.79
C LYS A 13 -11.75 5.14 6.07
N GLU A 14 -11.41 4.92 7.34
CA GLU A 14 -10.14 4.32 7.73
C GLU A 14 -10.02 2.87 7.24
N TYR A 15 -11.10 2.09 7.30
CA TYR A 15 -11.14 0.74 6.74
C TYR A 15 -10.91 0.74 5.22
N CYS A 16 -11.64 1.59 4.48
CA CYS A 16 -11.48 1.75 3.05
C CYS A 16 -10.06 2.18 2.69
N ARG A 17 -9.48 3.14 3.42
CA ARG A 17 -8.11 3.60 3.22
C ARG A 17 -7.10 2.45 3.32
N ARG A 18 -7.16 1.67 4.41
CA ARG A 18 -6.27 0.50 4.60
C ARG A 18 -6.44 -0.55 3.51
N HIS A 19 -7.68 -0.77 3.07
CA HIS A 19 -7.96 -1.75 2.04
C HIS A 19 -7.51 -1.28 0.65
N ASP A 20 -7.66 0.00 0.32
CA ASP A 20 -7.16 0.60 -0.91
C ASP A 20 -5.63 0.61 -0.95
N GLU A 21 -4.97 0.89 0.16
CA GLU A 21 -3.50 0.76 0.30
C GLU A 21 -3.04 -0.67 0.01
N ARG A 22 -3.73 -1.68 0.55
CA ARG A 22 -3.44 -3.09 0.25
C ARG A 22 -3.68 -3.43 -1.23
N ARG A 23 -4.77 -2.94 -1.83
CA ARG A 23 -5.07 -3.18 -3.25
C ARG A 23 -4.07 -2.51 -4.18
N ARG A 24 -3.68 -1.26 -3.89
CA ARG A 24 -2.63 -0.55 -4.62
C ARG A 24 -1.32 -1.31 -4.55
N PHE A 25 -0.95 -1.81 -3.37
CA PHE A 25 0.24 -2.65 -3.21
C PHE A 25 0.20 -3.90 -4.11
N ILE A 26 -0.89 -4.68 -4.06
CA ILE A 26 -1.02 -5.90 -4.89
C ILE A 26 -0.99 -5.55 -6.38
N ARG A 27 -1.63 -4.46 -6.80
CA ARG A 27 -1.59 -3.99 -8.19
C ARG A 27 -0.18 -3.61 -8.61
N THR A 28 0.52 -2.81 -7.82
CA THR A 28 1.91 -2.41 -8.09
C THR A 28 2.82 -3.63 -8.17
N GLN A 29 2.73 -4.57 -7.22
CA GLN A 29 3.50 -5.81 -7.27
C GLN A 29 3.22 -6.60 -8.55
N ARG A 30 1.95 -6.85 -8.89
CA ARG A 30 1.57 -7.60 -10.10
C ARG A 30 1.99 -6.90 -11.39
N THR A 31 1.91 -5.57 -11.44
CA THR A 31 2.35 -4.80 -12.59
C THR A 31 3.86 -4.91 -12.75
N ILE A 32 4.62 -4.80 -11.67
CA ILE A 32 6.08 -4.88 -11.73
C ILE A 32 6.55 -6.31 -11.99
N GLU A 33 5.88 -7.33 -11.46
CA GLU A 33 6.16 -8.73 -11.78
C GLU A 33 5.93 -9.06 -13.26
N ARG A 34 5.04 -8.33 -13.94
CA ARG A 34 4.81 -8.46 -15.39
C ARG A 34 5.85 -7.75 -16.24
N LEU A 35 6.72 -6.92 -15.65
CA LEU A 35 7.77 -6.26 -16.41
C LEU A 35 8.90 -7.24 -16.77
N PRO A 36 9.61 -7.02 -17.88
CA PRO A 36 10.84 -7.73 -18.23
C PRO A 36 11.87 -7.72 -17.10
N CYS A 37 12.62 -8.83 -16.97
CA CYS A 37 13.61 -9.00 -15.91
C CYS A 37 14.67 -7.88 -15.88
N ASP A 38 15.10 -7.39 -17.04
CA ASP A 38 16.09 -6.31 -17.15
C ASP A 38 15.59 -5.01 -16.49
N LEU A 39 14.37 -4.60 -16.81
CA LEU A 39 13.74 -3.41 -16.21
C LEU A 39 13.51 -3.58 -14.70
N ARG A 40 13.16 -4.79 -14.25
CA ARG A 40 13.02 -5.07 -12.80
C ARG A 40 14.35 -4.94 -12.07
N LYS A 41 15.44 -5.41 -12.68
CA LYS A 41 16.80 -5.30 -12.14
C LYS A 41 17.24 -3.83 -12.05
N ASP A 42 17.01 -3.04 -13.09
CA ASP A 42 17.39 -1.62 -13.12
C ASP A 42 16.69 -0.80 -12.03
N MET A 43 15.44 -1.16 -11.70
CA MET A 43 14.68 -0.55 -10.61
C MET A 43 15.07 -1.08 -9.21
N GLY A 44 15.93 -2.10 -9.12
CA GLY A 44 16.28 -2.74 -7.85
C GLY A 44 15.11 -3.48 -7.20
N TRP A 45 14.16 -3.96 -8.00
CA TRP A 45 13.01 -4.75 -7.54
C TRP A 45 13.41 -6.22 -7.35
N PRO A 46 13.02 -6.89 -6.24
CA PRO A 46 12.10 -6.44 -5.19
C PRO A 46 12.77 -5.84 -3.94
N ASP A 47 14.09 -5.91 -3.79
CA ASP A 47 14.77 -5.60 -2.53
C ASP A 47 14.61 -4.14 -2.09
N ARG A 48 14.87 -3.15 -2.96
CA ARG A 48 14.75 -1.72 -2.61
C ARG A 48 13.34 -1.33 -2.13
N TYR A 49 12.32 -1.88 -2.79
CA TYR A 49 10.92 -1.58 -2.44
C TYR A 49 10.49 -2.20 -1.10
N LEU A 50 11.01 -3.39 -0.77
CA LEU A 50 10.74 -4.03 0.51
C LEU A 50 11.44 -3.31 1.67
N GLU A 51 12.65 -2.81 1.46
CA GLU A 51 13.39 -2.01 2.45
C GLU A 51 12.71 -0.68 2.76
N GLU A 52 12.29 0.07 1.72
CA GLU A 52 11.61 1.37 1.87
C GLU A 52 10.31 1.23 2.69
N ARG A 53 9.57 0.14 2.46
CA ARG A 53 8.36 -0.15 3.25
C ARG A 53 8.65 -0.67 4.66
N ARG A 54 9.77 -1.35 4.89
CA ARG A 54 10.19 -1.79 6.22
C ARG A 54 10.70 -0.61 7.05
N GLY A 55 11.37 0.35 6.40
CA GLY A 55 11.79 1.63 6.98
C GLY A 55 10.61 2.51 7.37
N GLY A 56 9.58 2.62 6.52
CA GLY A 56 8.35 3.35 6.83
C GLY A 56 7.52 2.76 7.98
N ARG A 57 7.81 1.53 8.43
CA ARG A 57 7.18 0.90 9.61
C ARG A 57 7.97 1.04 10.91
N LYS A 58 9.20 1.59 10.86
CA LYS A 58 10.05 1.82 12.04
C LYS A 58 9.96 3.26 12.59
N GLY A 59 9.18 4.13 11.94
CA GLY A 59 8.90 5.49 12.40
C GLY A 59 7.47 5.60 12.92
N GLU A 60 7.12 4.86 13.96
CA GLU A 60 5.98 5.09 14.85
C GLU A 60 6.33 4.58 16.26
#